data_AF-A0AAD5DHM5-F1
#
_entry.id   AF-A0AAD5DHM5-F1
#
_cell.length_a   1.000
_cell.length_b   1.000
_cell.length_c   1.000
_cell.angle_alpha   90.00
_cell.angle_beta   90.00
_cell.angle_gamma   90.00
#
_symmetry.space_group_name_H-M   'P 1'
#
loop_
_entity.id
_entity.type
_entity.pdbx_description
1 polymer ?
#
loop_
_entity_poly.entity_id
_entity_poly.type
_entity_poly.pdbx_seq_one_letter_code
_entity_poly.pdbx_strand_id
1 'polypeptide(L)'
;MQAGEAADLAIFVVCTSLLAGYVLFYFNVGAFTVPFLHRRYVNLISLNRSSRGEWVQLLAQDPKEGINAVQTIRNQVISVSILAAAIVTLASTLINVLTDDSKIQTINSYAAVDPISDDMLLSAPVKLGICLGLLFLAIMALAQSCRLGVHVGYIVRVVASDPPGHKALASHLAPIMQRSSLYFAIGLRLLFVFPPFLLYLIGPTTLLIATVIDLAAQLMFDVVEEPPVEPAEDEAAECDGALQLAAGLRMSFDHDKRVIVYPNYLDSRKTVAQGRRIPKELAAESPNALEIYDCIKNGLNLEAEAEMKCYPRDWMVPGRVRVKLRNDDGSPVNPEIRSRRELLIKIAELVPRHPGRANRKPGAPAGPQAAAAAAAAAAAAVAVTILLHSAAA
;
A
#
# COMPACT_ATOMS: atom_id res chain seq x y z
N MET A 1 -29.89 33.73 13.12
CA MET A 1 -28.89 33.19 12.18
C MET A 1 -28.87 34.14 11.00
N GLN A 2 -27.74 34.81 10.78
CA GLN A 2 -27.56 35.67 9.61
C GLN A 2 -27.49 34.82 8.33
N ALA A 3 -27.69 35.44 7.16
CA ALA A 3 -27.70 34.69 5.90
C ALA A 3 -26.37 33.95 5.65
N GLY A 4 -25.23 34.55 6.04
CA GLY A 4 -23.91 33.91 6.00
C GLY A 4 -23.82 32.68 6.92
N GLU A 5 -24.12 32.85 8.21
CA GLU A 5 -24.12 31.73 9.18
C GLU A 5 -24.99 30.54 8.73
N ALA A 6 -26.13 30.82 8.08
CA ALA A 6 -27.02 29.79 7.55
C ALA A 6 -26.40 29.06 6.35
N ALA A 7 -25.69 29.77 5.48
CA ALA A 7 -24.96 29.19 4.35
C ALA A 7 -23.78 28.32 4.82
N ASP A 8 -22.98 28.80 5.79
CA ASP A 8 -21.90 28.03 6.42
C ASP A 8 -22.46 26.76 7.07
N LEU A 9 -23.54 26.86 7.87
CA LEU A 9 -24.19 25.70 8.47
C LEU A 9 -24.66 24.68 7.43
N ALA A 10 -25.30 25.13 6.35
CA ALA A 10 -25.76 24.24 5.29
C ALA A 10 -24.58 23.50 4.64
N ILE A 11 -23.50 24.20 4.30
CA ILE A 11 -22.30 23.60 3.72
C ILE A 11 -21.65 22.62 4.69
N PHE A 12 -21.49 23.03 5.95
CA PHE A 12 -20.93 22.18 7.00
C PHE A 12 -21.73 20.88 7.15
N VAL A 13 -23.06 20.95 7.25
CA VAL A 13 -23.93 19.77 7.37
C VAL A 13 -23.85 18.89 6.14
N VAL A 14 -23.84 19.45 4.93
CA VAL A 14 -23.72 18.68 3.69
C VAL A 14 -22.37 17.97 3.63
N CYS A 15 -21.26 18.68 3.83
CA CYS A 15 -19.92 18.11 3.75
C CYS A 15 -19.69 17.04 4.82
N THR A 16 -20.10 17.30 6.06
CA THR A 16 -19.98 16.32 7.16
C THR A 16 -20.83 15.08 6.89
N SER A 17 -22.04 15.24 6.36
CA SER A 17 -22.93 14.13 6.01
C SER A 17 -22.37 13.31 4.84
N LEU A 18 -21.79 13.95 3.82
CA LEU A 18 -21.15 13.26 2.69
C LEU A 18 -19.92 12.46 3.14
N LEU A 19 -19.04 13.07 3.95
CA LEU A 19 -17.87 12.39 4.50
C LEU A 19 -18.26 11.22 5.40
N ALA A 20 -19.21 11.42 6.32
CA ALA A 20 -19.71 10.35 7.19
C ALA A 20 -20.42 9.25 6.38
N GLY A 21 -21.23 9.63 5.41
CA GLY A 21 -21.93 8.72 4.50
C GLY A 21 -20.96 7.85 3.70
N TYR A 22 -19.87 8.44 3.19
CA TYR A 22 -18.83 7.68 2.50
C TYR A 22 -18.10 6.71 3.43
N VAL A 23 -17.74 7.15 4.64
CA VAL A 23 -17.11 6.26 5.64
C VAL A 23 -18.03 5.08 5.98
N LEU A 24 -19.33 5.33 6.17
CA LEU A 24 -20.32 4.28 6.42
C LEU A 24 -20.46 3.35 5.20
N PHE A 25 -20.55 3.90 3.99
CA PHE A 25 -20.57 3.11 2.75
C PHE A 25 -19.35 2.20 2.66
N TYR A 26 -18.15 2.75 2.87
CA TYR A 26 -16.90 2.01 2.81
C TYR A 26 -16.87 0.82 3.78
N PHE A 27 -17.33 0.99 5.02
CA PHE A 27 -17.30 -0.08 6.02
C PHE A 27 -18.41 -1.13 5.89
N ASN A 28 -19.56 -0.77 5.30
CA ASN A 28 -20.74 -1.63 5.27
C ASN A 28 -21.01 -2.26 3.89
N VAL A 29 -20.54 -1.66 2.80
CA VAL A 29 -20.72 -2.19 1.45
C VAL A 29 -19.50 -2.98 1.05
N GLY A 30 -19.66 -4.28 0.79
CA GLY A 30 -18.56 -5.14 0.35
C GLY A 30 -18.28 -5.07 -1.15
N ALA A 31 -19.34 -4.99 -1.95
CA ALA A 31 -19.31 -4.86 -3.39
C ALA A 31 -20.58 -4.14 -3.86
N PHE A 32 -20.51 -3.48 -5.01
CA PHE A 32 -21.66 -2.82 -5.63
C PHE A 32 -21.58 -2.94 -7.15
N THR A 33 -22.74 -2.88 -7.80
CA THR A 33 -22.84 -2.93 -9.27
C THR A 33 -23.31 -1.58 -9.76
N VAL A 34 -22.64 -1.03 -10.77
CA VAL A 34 -23.09 0.22 -11.40
C VAL A 34 -24.05 -0.13 -12.54
N PRO A 35 -25.37 0.12 -12.41
CA PRO A 35 -26.37 -0.42 -13.34
C PRO A 35 -26.15 0.00 -14.79
N PHE A 36 -25.68 1.23 -15.02
CA PHE A 36 -25.44 1.77 -16.35
C PHE A 36 -24.20 1.19 -17.05
N LEU A 37 -23.21 0.74 -16.28
CA LEU A 37 -21.94 0.23 -16.80
C LEU A 37 -21.89 -1.30 -16.83
N HIS A 38 -22.87 -2.00 -16.23
CA HIS A 38 -22.87 -3.47 -16.07
C HIS A 38 -21.55 -4.02 -15.48
N ARG A 39 -20.80 -3.18 -14.76
CA ARG A 39 -19.53 -3.53 -14.11
C ARG A 39 -19.73 -3.66 -12.61
N ARG A 40 -19.12 -4.70 -12.04
CA ARG A 40 -19.13 -4.98 -10.61
C ARG A 40 -17.82 -4.50 -9.98
N TYR A 41 -17.96 -3.75 -8.89
CA TYR A 41 -16.84 -3.23 -8.13
C TYR A 41 -16.83 -3.83 -6.73
N VAL A 42 -15.64 -4.15 -6.24
CA VAL A 42 -15.43 -4.68 -4.89
C VAL A 42 -14.64 -3.65 -4.09
N ASN A 43 -15.10 -3.40 -2.86
CA ASN A 43 -14.41 -2.49 -1.95
C ASN A 43 -13.19 -3.19 -1.36
N LEU A 44 -12.06 -2.50 -1.39
CA LEU A 44 -10.76 -3.05 -1.01
C LEU A 44 -10.71 -3.53 0.46
N ILE A 45 -11.53 -2.95 1.34
CA ILE A 45 -11.64 -3.40 2.74
C ILE A 45 -12.22 -4.80 2.87
N SER A 46 -13.24 -5.13 2.07
CA SER A 46 -13.87 -6.46 2.11
C SER A 46 -12.86 -7.51 1.68
N LEU A 47 -12.20 -7.26 0.54
CA LEU A 47 -11.16 -8.11 -0.01
C LEU A 47 -9.96 -8.27 0.96
N ASN A 48 -9.51 -7.18 1.56
CA ASN A 48 -8.41 -7.21 2.55
C ASN A 48 -8.81 -7.95 3.84
N ARG A 49 -10.08 -7.89 4.26
CA ARG A 49 -10.54 -8.56 5.49
C ARG A 49 -10.56 -10.08 5.31
N SER A 50 -11.07 -10.58 4.18
CA SER A 50 -11.05 -12.01 3.86
C SER A 50 -9.61 -12.48 3.65
N SER A 51 -8.85 -11.83 2.76
CA SER A 51 -7.50 -12.27 2.42
C SER A 51 -6.55 -12.31 3.62
N ARG A 52 -6.58 -11.30 4.51
CA ARG A 52 -5.73 -11.29 5.72
C ARG A 52 -6.15 -12.34 6.76
N GLY A 53 -7.44 -12.66 6.83
CA GLY A 53 -7.98 -13.69 7.72
C GLY A 53 -7.53 -15.09 7.30
N GLU A 54 -7.62 -15.40 6.01
CA GLU A 54 -7.14 -16.66 5.45
C GLU A 54 -5.61 -16.75 5.49
N TRP A 55 -4.92 -15.67 5.12
CA TRP A 55 -3.47 -15.58 5.15
C TRP A 55 -2.89 -15.92 6.53
N VAL A 56 -3.44 -15.37 7.61
CA VAL A 56 -2.92 -15.63 8.96
C VAL A 56 -3.14 -17.08 9.41
N GLN A 57 -4.25 -17.69 8.99
CA GLN A 57 -4.53 -19.10 9.30
C GLN A 57 -3.59 -20.03 8.54
N LEU A 58 -3.34 -19.76 7.26
CA LEU A 58 -2.43 -20.55 6.43
C LEU A 58 -1.00 -20.53 6.98
N LEU A 59 -0.48 -19.35 7.33
CA LEU A 59 0.89 -19.24 7.87
C LEU A 59 1.05 -19.85 9.27
N ALA A 60 -0.05 -20.04 10.01
CA ALA A 60 -0.03 -20.69 11.31
C ALA A 60 0.08 -22.22 11.22
N GLN A 61 0.05 -22.82 10.03
CA GLN A 61 0.13 -24.27 9.83
C GLN A 61 1.58 -24.79 9.73
N ASP A 62 2.55 -23.93 9.39
CA ASP A 62 3.96 -24.30 9.25
C ASP A 62 4.85 -23.42 10.16
N PRO A 63 5.69 -24.01 11.03
CA PRO A 63 6.66 -23.28 11.86
C PRO A 63 7.56 -22.31 11.10
N LYS A 64 7.94 -22.62 9.85
CA LYS A 64 8.78 -21.75 9.01
C LYS A 64 8.00 -20.53 8.53
N GLU A 65 6.79 -20.76 8.04
CA GLU A 65 5.89 -19.70 7.58
C GLU A 65 5.41 -18.80 8.72
N GLY A 66 5.29 -19.33 9.94
CA GLY A 66 5.05 -18.53 11.14
C GLY A 66 6.14 -17.49 11.41
N ILE A 67 7.40 -17.72 11.00
CA ILE A 67 8.47 -16.71 11.07
C ILE A 67 8.22 -15.61 10.04
N ASN A 68 7.86 -15.98 8.81
CA ASN A 68 7.53 -15.03 7.74
C ASN A 68 6.32 -14.16 8.11
N ALA A 69 5.32 -14.74 8.78
CA ALA A 69 4.17 -14.03 9.30
C ALA A 69 4.57 -12.93 10.29
N VAL A 70 5.40 -13.28 11.29
CA VAL A 70 5.90 -12.32 12.29
C VAL A 70 6.70 -11.19 11.63
N GLN A 71 7.50 -11.50 10.61
CA GLN A 71 8.24 -10.49 9.86
C GLN A 71 7.31 -9.54 9.10
N THR A 72 6.27 -10.08 8.45
CA THR A 72 5.28 -9.28 7.72
C THR A 72 4.48 -8.37 8.67
N ILE A 73 4.06 -8.91 9.81
CA ILE A 73 3.37 -8.16 10.87
C ILE A 73 4.27 -7.05 11.42
N ARG A 74 5.57 -7.32 11.61
CA ARG A 74 6.53 -6.29 12.04
C ARG A 74 6.63 -5.16 11.03
N ASN A 75 6.70 -5.47 9.74
CA ASN A 75 6.72 -4.44 8.69
C ASN A 75 5.46 -3.58 8.73
N GLN A 76 4.29 -4.21 8.92
CA GLN A 76 3.03 -3.49 9.07
C GLN A 76 3.04 -2.58 10.32
N VAL A 77 3.49 -3.09 11.48
CA VAL A 77 3.60 -2.30 12.71
C VAL A 77 4.53 -1.10 12.53
N ILE A 78 5.65 -1.25 11.82
CA ILE A 78 6.55 -0.14 11.49
C ILE A 78 5.83 0.92 10.66
N SER A 79 5.08 0.53 9.62
CA SER A 79 4.29 1.45 8.81
C SER A 79 3.24 2.22 9.64
N VAL A 80 2.57 1.53 10.57
CA VAL A 80 1.60 2.16 11.48
C VAL A 80 2.27 3.19 12.39
N SER A 81 3.44 2.88 12.92
CA SER A 81 4.21 3.79 13.79
C SER A 81 4.65 5.06 13.06
N ILE A 82 5.00 4.97 11.76
CA ILE A 82 5.35 6.15 10.95
C ILE A 82 4.15 7.09 10.80
N LEU A 83 2.96 6.54 10.49
CA LEU A 83 1.73 7.32 10.41
C LEU A 83 1.37 7.96 11.75
N ALA A 84 1.51 7.21 12.85
CA ALA A 84 1.27 7.73 14.20
C ALA A 84 2.22 8.90 14.54
N ALA A 85 3.50 8.78 14.19
CA ALA A 85 4.47 9.87 14.38
C ALA A 85 4.10 11.13 13.58
N ALA A 86 3.66 10.98 12.33
CA ALA A 86 3.19 12.10 11.51
C ALA A 86 1.97 12.79 12.15
N ILE A 87 1.02 12.02 12.70
CA ILE A 87 -0.15 12.57 13.41
C ILE A 87 0.28 13.36 14.64
N VAL A 88 1.26 12.89 15.43
CA VAL A 88 1.78 13.64 16.58
C VAL A 88 2.39 14.96 16.13
N THR A 89 3.15 14.98 15.04
CA THR A 89 3.73 16.21 14.49
C THR A 89 2.64 17.18 14.07
N LEU A 90 1.63 16.73 13.32
CA LEU A 90 0.50 17.57 12.91
C LEU A 90 -0.27 18.12 14.12
N ALA A 91 -0.54 17.28 15.12
CA ALA A 91 -1.22 17.70 16.34
C ALA A 91 -0.41 18.77 17.10
N SER A 92 0.91 18.59 17.21
CA SER A 92 1.80 19.58 17.82
C SER A 92 1.76 20.92 17.09
N THR A 93 1.78 20.90 15.75
CA THR A 93 1.64 22.12 14.93
C THR A 93 0.30 22.81 15.17
N LEU A 94 -0.81 22.06 15.22
CA LEU A 94 -2.13 22.64 15.48
C LEU A 94 -2.25 23.19 16.90
N ILE A 95 -1.66 22.55 17.90
CA ILE A 95 -1.60 23.08 19.27
C ILE A 95 -0.83 24.40 19.28
N ASN A 96 0.31 24.48 18.59
CA ASN A 96 1.10 25.72 18.51
C ASN A 96 0.31 26.88 17.88
N VAL A 97 -0.52 26.59 16.87
CA VAL A 97 -1.43 27.57 16.27
C VAL A 97 -2.56 27.96 17.23
N LEU A 98 -3.14 26.97 17.93
CA LEU A 98 -4.24 27.18 18.86
C LEU A 98 -3.86 28.06 20.06
N THR A 99 -2.59 28.01 20.50
CA THR A 99 -2.08 28.77 21.65
C THR A 99 -1.55 30.16 21.31
N ASP A 100 -1.63 30.59 20.05
CA ASP A 100 -1.03 31.83 19.57
C ASP A 100 -2.10 32.75 18.95
N ASP A 101 -2.48 33.79 19.69
CA ASP A 101 -3.55 34.71 19.30
C ASP A 101 -3.28 35.41 17.95
N SER A 102 -2.01 35.66 17.61
CA SER A 102 -1.64 36.29 16.33
C SER A 102 -1.96 35.39 15.14
N LYS A 103 -1.73 34.08 15.28
CA LYS A 103 -2.05 33.08 14.27
C LYS A 103 -3.56 32.86 14.16
N ILE A 104 -4.27 32.90 15.28
CA ILE A 104 -5.74 32.85 15.29
C ILE A 104 -6.34 34.05 14.54
N GLN A 105 -5.81 35.26 14.77
CA GLN A 105 -6.23 36.46 14.04
C GLN A 105 -5.97 36.34 12.54
N THR A 106 -4.86 35.72 12.15
CA THR A 106 -4.52 35.46 10.74
C THR A 106 -5.50 34.46 10.10
N ILE A 107 -5.91 33.42 10.83
CA ILE A 107 -6.95 32.49 10.35
C ILE A 107 -8.28 33.22 10.16
N ASN A 108 -8.66 34.07 11.12
CA ASN A 108 -9.90 34.83 11.02
C ASN A 108 -9.88 35.83 9.85
N SER A 109 -8.73 36.41 9.49
CA SER A 109 -8.63 37.30 8.34
C SER A 109 -8.79 36.56 7.01
N TYR A 110 -8.27 35.34 6.90
CA TYR A 110 -8.54 34.49 5.73
C TYR A 110 -10.02 34.10 5.63
N ALA A 111 -10.64 33.78 6.77
CA ALA A 111 -12.06 33.43 6.84
C ALA A 111 -13.00 34.58 6.48
N ALA A 112 -12.58 35.83 6.70
CA ALA A 112 -13.36 37.02 6.34
C ALA A 112 -13.43 37.28 4.82
N VAL A 113 -12.63 36.58 4.00
CA VAL A 113 -12.59 36.77 2.54
C VAL A 113 -13.28 35.59 1.81
N ASP A 114 -14.01 34.73 2.52
CA ASP A 114 -14.69 33.59 1.90
C ASP A 114 -15.79 34.07 0.92
N PRO A 115 -15.85 33.56 -0.32
CA PRO A 115 -16.82 34.02 -1.32
C PRO A 115 -18.29 33.75 -1.01
N ILE A 116 -18.60 32.81 -0.11
CA ILE A 116 -19.95 32.32 0.12
C ILE A 116 -20.52 32.82 1.45
N SER A 117 -19.69 32.93 2.48
CA SER A 117 -20.15 33.32 3.82
C SER A 117 -19.28 34.40 4.43
N ASP A 118 -19.89 35.58 4.64
CA ASP A 118 -19.24 36.71 5.31
C ASP A 118 -19.16 36.52 6.84
N ASP A 119 -20.04 35.69 7.41
CA ASP A 119 -20.07 35.35 8.83
C ASP A 119 -19.79 33.86 9.04
N MET A 120 -18.84 33.54 9.93
CA MET A 120 -18.47 32.15 10.23
C MET A 120 -19.32 31.55 11.34
N LEU A 121 -19.82 30.33 11.13
CA LEU A 121 -20.60 29.57 12.11
C LEU A 121 -19.76 29.20 13.34
N LEU A 122 -18.54 28.71 13.11
CA LEU A 122 -17.64 28.21 14.15
C LEU A 122 -16.42 29.13 14.29
N SER A 123 -16.02 29.41 15.53
CA SER A 123 -14.79 30.16 15.79
C SER A 123 -13.56 29.34 15.44
N ALA A 124 -12.46 30.00 15.05
CA ALA A 124 -11.21 29.32 14.69
C ALA A 124 -10.69 28.32 15.75
N PRO A 125 -10.74 28.62 17.07
CA PRO A 125 -10.37 27.64 18.10
C PRO A 125 -11.22 26.37 18.09
N VAL A 126 -12.52 26.48 17.81
CA VAL A 126 -13.42 25.31 17.73
C VAL A 126 -13.09 24.46 16.50
N LYS A 127 -12.85 25.09 15.35
CA LYS A 127 -12.43 24.39 14.11
C LYS A 127 -11.10 23.64 14.31
N LEU A 128 -10.12 24.27 14.97
CA LEU A 128 -8.85 23.62 15.36
C LEU A 128 -9.08 22.47 16.34
N GLY A 129 -9.99 22.64 17.31
CA GLY A 129 -10.38 21.59 18.25
C GLY A 129 -10.97 20.35 17.57
N ILE A 130 -11.80 20.53 16.54
CA ILE A 130 -12.33 19.42 15.72
C ILE A 130 -11.18 18.67 15.03
N CYS A 131 -10.24 19.41 14.42
CA CYS A 131 -9.06 18.83 13.76
C CYS A 131 -8.20 18.01 14.75
N LEU A 132 -7.94 18.55 15.94
CA LEU A 132 -7.23 17.84 17.00
C LEU A 132 -7.97 16.59 17.48
N GLY A 133 -9.30 16.66 17.59
CA GLY A 133 -10.15 15.51 17.93
C GLY A 133 -10.04 14.40 16.89
N LEU A 134 -10.09 14.73 15.60
CA LEU A 134 -9.90 13.76 14.50
C LEU A 134 -8.52 13.09 14.56
N LEU A 135 -7.46 13.88 14.74
CA LEU A 135 -6.09 13.35 14.87
C LEU A 135 -5.95 12.46 16.11
N PHE A 136 -6.55 12.83 17.24
CA PHE A 136 -6.55 12.03 18.47
C PHE A 136 -7.27 10.69 18.27
N LEU A 137 -8.45 10.68 17.65
CA LEU A 137 -9.15 9.44 17.34
C LEU A 137 -8.37 8.58 16.34
N ALA A 138 -7.72 9.20 15.36
CA ALA A 138 -6.89 8.50 14.38
C ALA A 138 -5.70 7.80 15.05
N ILE A 139 -4.94 8.50 15.90
CA ILE A 139 -3.79 7.90 16.59
C ILE A 139 -4.22 6.79 17.56
N MET A 140 -5.36 6.94 18.24
CA MET A 140 -5.91 5.90 19.12
C MET A 140 -6.27 4.63 18.32
N ALA A 141 -6.89 4.77 17.15
CA ALA A 141 -7.18 3.65 16.26
C ALA A 141 -5.89 2.97 15.75
N LEU A 142 -4.90 3.76 15.31
CA LEU A 142 -3.61 3.22 14.88
C LEU A 142 -2.86 2.51 16.02
N ALA A 143 -2.90 3.04 17.24
CA ALA A 143 -2.33 2.40 18.42
C ALA A 143 -2.99 1.04 18.71
N GLN A 144 -4.31 0.93 18.58
CA GLN A 144 -5.00 -0.36 18.71
C GLN A 144 -4.62 -1.34 17.60
N SER A 145 -4.45 -0.86 16.37
CA SER A 145 -3.97 -1.71 15.27
C SER A 145 -2.57 -2.26 15.55
N CYS A 146 -1.65 -1.42 16.02
CA CYS A 146 -0.30 -1.79 16.42
C CYS A 146 -0.31 -2.84 17.55
N ARG A 147 -1.05 -2.57 18.64
CA ARG A 147 -1.18 -3.49 19.78
C ARG A 147 -1.68 -4.87 19.34
N LEU A 148 -2.78 -4.91 18.58
CA LEU A 148 -3.33 -6.17 18.10
C LEU A 148 -2.40 -6.87 17.12
N GLY A 149 -1.74 -6.14 16.22
CA GLY A 149 -0.76 -6.70 15.28
C GLY A 149 0.38 -7.40 16.03
N VAL A 150 0.95 -6.77 17.04
CA VAL A 150 1.98 -7.37 17.91
C VAL A 150 1.46 -8.67 18.56
N HIS A 151 0.22 -8.67 19.08
CA HIS A 151 -0.38 -9.88 19.64
C HIS A 151 -0.59 -10.98 18.61
N VAL A 152 -1.06 -10.66 17.39
CA VAL A 152 -1.14 -11.65 16.29
C VAL A 152 0.23 -12.27 16.05
N GLY A 153 1.30 -11.48 16.06
CA GLY A 153 2.67 -11.98 15.90
C GLY A 153 3.05 -13.05 16.93
N TYR A 154 2.77 -12.80 18.22
CA TYR A 154 3.01 -13.80 19.26
C TYR A 154 2.15 -15.05 19.07
N ILE A 155 0.86 -14.87 18.82
CA ILE A 155 -0.11 -15.96 18.70
C ILE A 155 0.23 -16.85 17.50
N VAL A 156 0.51 -16.26 16.33
CA VAL A 156 0.90 -17.01 15.12
C VAL A 156 2.13 -17.86 15.39
N ARG A 157 3.13 -17.31 16.10
CA ARG A 157 4.36 -18.05 16.37
C ARG A 157 4.13 -19.27 17.28
N VAL A 158 3.28 -19.11 18.30
CA VAL A 158 2.92 -20.21 19.19
C VAL A 158 2.13 -21.28 18.44
N VAL A 159 1.08 -20.89 17.71
CA VAL A 159 0.25 -21.82 16.92
C VAL A 159 1.09 -22.55 15.88
N ALA A 160 1.97 -21.85 15.16
CA ALA A 160 2.83 -22.45 14.16
C ALA A 160 3.86 -23.43 14.73
N SER A 161 4.19 -23.36 16.02
CA SER A 161 5.17 -24.28 16.63
C SER A 161 4.58 -25.67 16.87
N ASP A 162 3.28 -25.75 17.18
CA ASP A 162 2.53 -27.00 17.31
C ASP A 162 1.05 -26.76 16.94
N PRO A 163 0.71 -26.83 15.64
CA PRO A 163 -0.65 -26.58 15.14
C PRO A 163 -1.74 -27.48 15.75
N PRO A 164 -1.57 -28.81 15.88
CA PRO A 164 -2.60 -29.66 16.47
C PRO A 164 -2.78 -29.41 17.97
N GLY A 165 -1.73 -29.03 18.71
CA GLY A 165 -1.81 -28.71 20.14
C GLY A 165 -2.50 -27.38 20.46
N HIS A 166 -2.50 -26.42 19.54
CA HIS A 166 -2.99 -25.05 19.79
C HIS A 166 -4.25 -24.68 18.97
N LYS A 167 -5.11 -25.63 18.63
CA LYS A 167 -6.33 -25.38 17.81
C LYS A 167 -7.25 -24.29 18.36
N ALA A 168 -7.45 -24.23 19.68
CA ALA A 168 -8.27 -23.19 20.30
C ALA A 168 -7.70 -21.79 20.01
N LEU A 169 -6.38 -21.65 20.17
CA LEU A 169 -5.68 -20.41 19.89
C LEU A 169 -5.66 -20.05 18.39
N ALA A 170 -5.56 -21.06 17.52
CA ALA A 170 -5.62 -20.89 16.06
C ALA A 170 -6.95 -20.28 15.59
N SER A 171 -8.07 -20.66 16.24
CA SER A 171 -9.40 -20.13 15.90
C SER A 171 -9.54 -18.61 16.12
N HIS A 172 -8.76 -18.06 17.06
CA HIS A 172 -8.76 -16.63 17.39
C HIS A 172 -7.86 -15.77 16.49
N LEU A 173 -6.98 -16.39 15.69
CA LEU A 173 -6.04 -15.65 14.84
C LEU A 173 -6.72 -14.76 13.81
N ALA A 174 -7.65 -15.31 13.02
CA ALA A 174 -8.34 -14.55 11.98
C ALA A 174 -9.18 -13.40 12.56
N PRO A 175 -10.02 -13.59 13.61
CA PRO A 175 -10.75 -12.49 14.23
C PRO A 175 -9.86 -11.36 14.75
N ILE A 176 -8.73 -11.69 15.40
CA ILE A 176 -7.82 -10.67 15.94
C ILE A 176 -7.10 -9.93 14.80
N MET A 177 -6.67 -10.64 13.75
CA MET A 177 -6.03 -10.05 12.58
C MET A 177 -6.99 -9.12 11.80
N GLN A 178 -8.23 -9.55 11.63
CA GLN A 178 -9.28 -8.75 11.00
C GLN A 178 -9.59 -7.51 11.83
N ARG A 179 -9.63 -7.63 13.16
CA ARG A 179 -9.84 -6.49 14.06
C ARG A 179 -8.67 -5.50 14.06
N SER A 180 -7.43 -6.00 14.02
CA SER A 180 -6.25 -5.14 13.82
C SER A 180 -6.33 -4.34 12.51
N SER A 181 -6.74 -5.01 11.43
CA SER A 181 -6.90 -4.39 10.11
C SER A 181 -8.06 -3.38 10.08
N LEU A 182 -9.14 -3.64 10.82
CA LEU A 182 -10.25 -2.69 10.98
C LEU A 182 -9.80 -1.39 11.64
N TYR A 183 -9.06 -1.47 12.76
CA TYR A 183 -8.56 -0.28 13.44
C TYR A 183 -7.56 0.51 12.58
N PHE A 184 -6.74 -0.18 11.77
CA PHE A 184 -5.89 0.49 10.79
C PHE A 184 -6.73 1.29 9.78
N ALA A 185 -7.76 0.66 9.21
CA ALA A 185 -8.64 1.31 8.26
C ALA A 185 -9.39 2.50 8.87
N ILE A 186 -9.85 2.40 10.12
CA ILE A 186 -10.49 3.51 10.84
C ILE A 186 -9.50 4.68 11.01
N GLY A 187 -8.28 4.40 11.47
CA GLY A 187 -7.26 5.44 11.63
C GLY A 187 -6.92 6.15 10.32
N LEU A 188 -6.82 5.38 9.23
CA LEU A 188 -6.55 5.91 7.90
C LEU A 188 -7.72 6.75 7.36
N ARG A 189 -8.97 6.33 7.59
CA ARG A 189 -10.17 7.12 7.20
C ARG A 189 -10.24 8.45 7.92
N LEU A 190 -9.98 8.46 9.23
CA LEU A 190 -9.93 9.70 10.01
C LEU A 190 -8.82 10.63 9.50
N LEU A 191 -7.69 10.09 9.05
CA LEU A 191 -6.62 10.87 8.45
C LEU A 191 -6.99 11.47 7.09
N PHE A 192 -7.84 10.81 6.28
CA PHE A 192 -8.35 11.39 5.03
C PHE A 192 -9.49 12.38 5.25
N VAL A 193 -10.28 12.22 6.31
CA VAL A 193 -11.29 13.21 6.72
C VAL A 193 -10.64 14.49 7.27
N PHE A 194 -9.42 14.42 7.80
CA PHE A 194 -8.72 15.56 8.41
C PHE A 194 -8.48 16.76 7.45
N PRO A 195 -7.94 16.60 6.22
CA PRO A 195 -7.66 17.73 5.34
C PRO A 195 -8.87 18.61 4.96
N PRO A 196 -10.07 18.08 4.66
CA PRO A 196 -11.26 18.91 4.50
C PRO A 196 -11.55 19.82 5.70
N PHE A 197 -11.47 19.29 6.94
CA PHE A 197 -11.66 20.08 8.15
C PHE A 197 -10.51 21.05 8.44
N LEU A 198 -9.29 20.71 8.03
CA LEU A 198 -8.16 21.64 8.09
C LEU A 198 -8.40 22.83 7.16
N LEU A 199 -8.88 22.59 5.94
CA LEU A 199 -9.19 23.64 4.98
C LEU A 199 -10.40 24.47 5.41
N TYR A 200 -11.35 23.89 6.17
CA TYR A 200 -12.44 24.65 6.79
C TYR A 200 -11.98 25.80 7.71
N LEU A 201 -10.72 25.80 8.17
CA LEU A 201 -10.12 26.96 8.85
C LEU A 201 -10.15 28.22 7.99
N ILE A 202 -9.96 28.07 6.68
CA ILE A 202 -9.98 29.16 5.70
C ILE A 202 -11.42 29.57 5.40
N GLY A 203 -12.37 28.65 5.33
CA GLY A 203 -13.78 28.99 5.10
C GLY A 203 -14.63 27.85 4.56
N PRO A 204 -15.97 27.99 4.55
CA PRO A 204 -16.90 26.97 4.06
C PRO A 204 -16.70 26.63 2.58
N THR A 205 -16.29 27.59 1.74
CA THR A 205 -16.05 27.33 0.30
C THR A 205 -14.91 26.33 0.11
N THR A 206 -13.82 26.51 0.86
CA THR A 206 -12.67 25.60 0.79
C THR A 206 -12.96 24.22 1.36
N LEU A 207 -13.83 24.13 2.39
CA LEU A 207 -14.33 22.84 2.88
C LEU A 207 -15.08 22.08 1.78
N LEU A 208 -16.00 22.75 1.07
CA LEU A 208 -16.78 22.12 0.01
C LEU A 208 -15.89 21.56 -1.11
N ILE A 209 -14.95 22.38 -1.60
CA ILE A 209 -14.00 21.97 -2.65
C ILE A 209 -13.15 20.78 -2.17
N ALA A 210 -12.63 20.87 -0.95
CA ALA A 210 -11.82 19.81 -0.36
C ALA A 210 -12.58 18.50 -0.20
N THR A 211 -13.84 18.55 0.26
CA THR A 211 -14.70 17.36 0.40
C THR A 211 -14.97 16.69 -0.93
N VAL A 212 -15.25 17.45 -2.00
CA VAL A 212 -15.50 16.87 -3.32
C VAL A 212 -14.24 16.17 -3.86
N ILE A 213 -13.08 16.82 -3.75
CA ILE A 213 -11.80 16.25 -4.19
C ILE A 213 -11.44 15.00 -3.39
N ASP A 214 -11.57 15.07 -2.06
CA ASP A 214 -11.26 13.97 -1.15
C ASP A 214 -12.15 12.75 -1.44
N LEU A 215 -13.47 12.93 -1.57
CA LEU A 215 -14.39 11.84 -1.89
C LEU A 215 -14.11 11.21 -3.26
N ALA A 216 -13.82 12.03 -4.28
CA ALA A 216 -13.47 11.52 -5.60
C ALA A 216 -12.17 10.70 -5.57
N ALA A 217 -11.15 11.19 -4.85
CA ALA A 217 -9.88 10.49 -4.69
C ALA A 217 -10.08 9.18 -3.91
N GLN A 218 -10.81 9.21 -2.80
CA GLN A 218 -11.08 8.02 -2.00
C GLN A 218 -11.84 6.96 -2.80
N LEU A 219 -12.89 7.35 -3.54
CA LEU A 219 -13.63 6.41 -4.38
C LEU A 219 -12.71 5.74 -5.40
N MET A 220 -11.82 6.49 -6.06
CA MET A 220 -10.85 5.92 -7.00
C MET A 220 -9.84 4.96 -6.34
N PHE A 221 -9.43 5.22 -5.10
CA PHE A 221 -8.46 4.38 -4.40
C PHE A 221 -9.06 3.13 -3.76
N ASP A 222 -10.35 3.16 -3.44
CA ASP A 222 -11.01 2.14 -2.62
C ASP A 222 -11.72 1.06 -3.39
N VAL A 223 -12.05 1.32 -4.65
CA VAL A 223 -12.80 0.39 -5.50
C VAL A 223 -11.88 -0.28 -6.50
N VAL A 224 -12.02 -1.59 -6.63
CA VAL A 224 -11.34 -2.38 -7.66
C VAL A 224 -12.41 -3.03 -8.52
N GLU A 225 -12.22 -2.97 -9.83
CA GLU A 225 -13.10 -3.66 -10.79
C GLU A 225 -12.89 -5.18 -10.66
N GLU A 226 -13.98 -5.90 -10.46
CA GLU A 226 -13.95 -7.35 -10.46
C GLU A 226 -13.89 -7.84 -11.92
N PRO A 227 -12.91 -8.69 -12.29
CA PRO A 227 -12.87 -9.23 -13.64
C PRO A 227 -14.16 -10.04 -13.91
N PRO A 228 -14.67 -10.02 -15.14
CA PRO A 228 -15.81 -10.86 -15.50
C PRO A 228 -15.45 -12.32 -15.21
N VAL A 229 -16.30 -12.97 -14.40
CA VAL A 229 -16.20 -14.41 -14.18
C VAL A 229 -16.60 -15.05 -15.50
N GLU A 230 -15.62 -15.50 -16.29
CA GLU A 230 -15.93 -16.40 -17.39
C GLU A 230 -16.60 -17.63 -16.78
N PRO A 231 -17.79 -18.05 -17.28
CA PRO A 231 -18.43 -19.24 -16.78
C PRO A 231 -17.44 -20.39 -16.95
N ALA A 232 -17.05 -21.01 -15.84
CA ALA A 232 -16.21 -22.19 -15.86
C ALA A 232 -16.91 -23.23 -16.72
N GLU A 233 -16.33 -23.55 -17.90
CA GLU A 233 -16.88 -24.54 -18.84
C GLU A 233 -16.93 -25.96 -18.23
N ASP A 234 -16.41 -26.15 -17.00
CA ASP A 234 -16.13 -27.45 -16.41
C ASP A 234 -17.05 -27.88 -15.23
N GLU A 235 -17.90 -26.99 -14.68
CA GLU A 235 -18.62 -27.31 -13.42
C GLU A 235 -19.84 -28.27 -13.58
N ALA A 236 -20.34 -28.50 -14.80
CA ALA A 236 -21.45 -29.42 -15.03
C ALA A 236 -21.03 -30.90 -15.14
N ALA A 237 -19.75 -31.19 -15.40
CA ALA A 237 -19.24 -32.56 -15.57
C ALA A 237 -18.65 -33.15 -14.26
N GLU A 238 -18.44 -32.32 -13.24
CA GLU A 238 -17.66 -32.67 -12.05
C GLU A 238 -18.44 -33.44 -10.98
N CYS A 239 -19.78 -33.50 -11.07
CA CYS A 239 -20.61 -34.19 -10.07
C CYS A 239 -20.51 -35.73 -10.09
N ASP A 240 -20.08 -36.34 -11.20
CA ASP A 240 -19.94 -37.81 -11.31
C ASP A 240 -18.50 -38.30 -11.06
N GLY A 241 -17.50 -37.43 -11.28
CA GLY A 241 -16.07 -37.74 -11.09
C GLY A 241 -15.57 -37.54 -9.65
N ALA A 242 -16.22 -36.69 -8.87
CA ALA A 242 -15.78 -36.32 -7.52
C ALA A 242 -15.70 -37.50 -6.53
N LEU A 243 -16.51 -38.56 -6.72
CA LEU A 243 -16.50 -39.74 -5.85
C LEU A 243 -15.35 -40.71 -6.16
N GLN A 244 -14.86 -40.75 -7.41
CA GLN A 244 -13.74 -41.61 -7.80
C GLN A 244 -12.37 -40.93 -7.66
N LEU A 245 -12.30 -39.59 -7.74
CA LEU A 245 -11.04 -38.83 -7.63
C LEU A 245 -10.57 -38.64 -6.18
N ALA A 246 -11.49 -38.64 -5.21
CA ALA A 246 -11.18 -38.49 -3.78
C ALA A 246 -10.33 -39.66 -3.22
N ALA A 247 -10.29 -40.80 -3.90
CA ALA A 247 -9.47 -41.95 -3.52
C ALA A 247 -8.05 -41.93 -4.15
N GLY A 248 -7.73 -41.00 -5.06
CA GLY A 248 -6.54 -41.10 -5.91
C GLY A 248 -5.65 -39.87 -6.08
N LEU A 249 -6.08 -38.64 -5.77
CA LEU A 249 -5.33 -37.45 -6.20
C LEU A 249 -4.53 -36.77 -5.08
N ARG A 250 -3.21 -37.01 -5.07
CA ARG A 250 -2.26 -36.02 -4.58
C ARG A 250 -2.34 -34.80 -5.50
N MET A 251 -2.82 -33.67 -5.01
CA MET A 251 -2.74 -32.38 -5.69
C MET A 251 -1.27 -32.04 -6.00
N SER A 252 -0.85 -32.12 -7.26
CA SER A 252 0.42 -31.55 -7.71
C SER A 252 0.14 -30.17 -8.32
N PHE A 253 0.52 -29.11 -7.63
CA PHE A 253 0.55 -27.76 -8.20
C PHE A 253 1.58 -27.73 -9.35
N ASP A 254 1.16 -27.38 -10.57
CA ASP A 254 2.11 -27.18 -11.66
C ASP A 254 2.80 -25.82 -11.47
N HIS A 255 3.97 -25.86 -10.84
CA HIS A 255 4.78 -24.66 -10.60
C HIS A 255 5.38 -24.16 -11.90
N ASP A 256 5.32 -22.84 -12.17
CA ASP A 256 6.07 -22.23 -13.27
C ASP A 256 7.57 -22.55 -13.12
N LYS A 257 8.10 -23.32 -14.08
CA LYS A 257 9.46 -23.86 -14.10
C LYS A 257 10.50 -22.85 -14.58
N ARG A 258 10.08 -21.66 -15.03
CA ARG A 258 10.96 -20.59 -15.53
C ARG A 258 11.91 -20.09 -14.44
N VAL A 259 13.14 -19.75 -14.82
CA VAL A 259 14.17 -19.25 -13.91
C VAL A 259 13.95 -17.77 -13.63
N ILE A 260 14.05 -17.38 -12.36
CA ILE A 260 13.91 -15.99 -11.92
C ILE A 260 15.29 -15.32 -11.79
N VAL A 261 15.43 -14.12 -12.36
CA VAL A 261 16.60 -13.26 -12.26
C VAL A 261 16.18 -11.89 -11.72
N TYR A 262 16.76 -11.46 -10.60
CA TYR A 262 16.62 -10.10 -10.07
C TYR A 262 17.90 -9.30 -10.33
N PRO A 263 17.83 -7.97 -10.49
CA PRO A 263 19.01 -7.11 -10.63
C PRO A 263 20.03 -7.28 -9.51
N ASN A 264 19.56 -7.44 -8.26
CA ASN A 264 20.39 -7.66 -7.08
C ASN A 264 21.32 -8.88 -7.17
N TYR A 265 20.99 -9.88 -7.99
CA TYR A 265 21.83 -11.07 -8.14
C TYR A 265 23.17 -10.74 -8.80
N LEU A 266 23.17 -9.71 -9.65
CA LEU A 266 24.26 -9.32 -10.53
C LEU A 266 24.96 -8.02 -10.08
N ASP A 267 24.44 -7.29 -9.08
CA ASP A 267 24.99 -6.00 -8.65
C ASP A 267 26.26 -6.16 -7.80
N SER A 268 27.38 -5.60 -8.27
CA SER A 268 28.69 -5.61 -7.60
C SER A 268 28.70 -4.80 -6.29
N ARG A 269 27.79 -3.83 -6.14
CA ARG A 269 27.66 -2.99 -4.93
C ARG A 269 26.92 -3.69 -3.80
N LYS A 270 26.19 -4.78 -4.09
CA LYS A 270 25.43 -5.54 -3.09
C LYS A 270 26.29 -6.66 -2.51
N THR A 271 26.13 -6.95 -1.22
CA THR A 271 26.75 -8.11 -0.57
C THR A 271 25.97 -9.40 -0.85
N VAL A 272 26.55 -10.56 -0.51
CA VAL A 272 25.86 -11.87 -0.61
C VAL A 272 24.60 -11.90 0.26
N ALA A 273 24.66 -11.29 1.46
CA ALA A 273 23.52 -11.15 2.36
C ALA A 273 22.39 -10.32 1.73
N GLN A 274 22.76 -9.23 1.05
CA GLN A 274 21.85 -8.34 0.31
C GLN A 274 21.34 -8.91 -1.01
N GLY A 275 21.77 -10.10 -1.42
CA GLY A 275 21.19 -10.83 -2.55
C GLY A 275 22.13 -11.16 -3.70
N ARG A 276 23.39 -10.71 -3.68
CA ARG A 276 24.36 -11.06 -4.74
C ARG A 276 24.52 -12.59 -4.86
N ARG A 277 24.55 -13.10 -6.09
CA ARG A 277 24.65 -14.56 -6.38
C ARG A 277 25.89 -14.96 -7.17
N ILE A 278 26.64 -13.99 -7.69
CA ILE A 278 27.90 -14.19 -8.42
C ILE A 278 29.09 -13.56 -7.68
N PRO A 279 30.33 -14.00 -7.94
CA PRO A 279 31.53 -13.36 -7.42
C PRO A 279 31.57 -11.87 -7.75
N LYS A 280 32.13 -11.05 -6.86
CA LYS A 280 32.15 -9.59 -7.02
C LYS A 280 32.89 -9.15 -8.30
N GLU A 281 33.93 -9.89 -8.67
CA GLU A 281 34.77 -9.65 -9.86
C GLU A 281 34.01 -9.83 -11.18
N LEU A 282 33.01 -10.72 -11.20
CA LEU A 282 32.20 -11.02 -12.38
C LEU A 282 30.88 -10.23 -12.39
N ALA A 283 30.63 -9.42 -11.36
CA ALA A 283 29.37 -8.70 -11.19
C ALA A 283 29.37 -7.36 -11.93
N ALA A 284 28.19 -6.96 -12.41
CA ALA A 284 27.99 -5.67 -13.08
C ALA A 284 27.69 -4.57 -12.06
N GLU A 285 28.13 -3.35 -12.31
CA GLU A 285 27.77 -2.21 -11.47
C GLU A 285 26.35 -1.74 -11.79
N SER A 286 25.47 -1.71 -10.78
CA SER A 286 24.11 -1.16 -10.86
C SER A 286 23.24 -1.65 -12.06
N PRO A 287 23.11 -2.96 -12.29
CA PRO A 287 22.26 -3.52 -13.36
C PRO A 287 20.79 -3.13 -13.20
N ASN A 288 20.09 -2.88 -14.31
CA ASN A 288 18.64 -2.68 -14.38
C ASN A 288 17.95 -3.93 -14.98
N ALA A 289 16.71 -4.20 -14.58
CA ALA A 289 15.93 -5.32 -15.10
C ALA A 289 15.68 -5.24 -16.62
N LEU A 290 15.54 -4.05 -17.19
CA LEU A 290 15.42 -3.87 -18.64
C LEU A 290 16.72 -4.22 -19.38
N GLU A 291 17.87 -3.78 -18.87
CA GLU A 291 19.18 -4.16 -19.43
C GLU A 291 19.37 -5.69 -19.37
N ILE A 292 18.95 -6.31 -18.26
CA ILE A 292 19.00 -7.76 -18.08
C ILE A 292 18.09 -8.46 -19.09
N TYR A 293 16.85 -7.99 -19.27
CA TYR A 293 15.90 -8.52 -20.24
C TYR A 293 16.46 -8.46 -21.66
N ASP A 294 17.00 -7.31 -22.07
CA ASP A 294 17.59 -7.13 -23.40
C ASP A 294 18.82 -8.01 -23.61
N CYS A 295 19.68 -8.18 -22.60
CA CYS A 295 20.82 -9.08 -22.67
C CYS A 295 20.38 -10.55 -22.83
N ILE A 296 19.29 -10.96 -22.17
CA ILE A 296 18.78 -12.34 -22.26
C ILE A 296 18.11 -12.58 -23.61
N LYS A 297 17.23 -11.67 -24.03
CA LYS A 297 16.45 -11.82 -25.27
C LYS A 297 17.29 -11.62 -26.52
N ASN A 298 18.08 -10.54 -26.57
CA ASN A 298 18.84 -10.17 -27.76
C ASN A 298 20.28 -10.70 -27.72
N GLY A 299 20.88 -10.84 -26.54
CA GLY A 299 22.26 -11.30 -26.39
C GLY A 299 22.41 -12.82 -26.29
N LEU A 300 21.46 -13.51 -25.65
CA LEU A 300 21.49 -14.96 -25.43
C LEU A 300 20.41 -15.75 -26.19
N ASN A 301 19.51 -15.03 -26.89
CA ASN A 301 18.40 -15.57 -27.67
C ASN A 301 17.50 -16.54 -26.87
N LEU A 302 17.22 -16.18 -25.61
CA LEU A 302 16.33 -16.94 -24.72
C LEU A 302 14.97 -16.25 -24.58
N GLU A 303 13.90 -17.05 -24.47
CA GLU A 303 12.58 -16.52 -24.13
C GLU A 303 12.61 -15.98 -22.70
N ALA A 304 12.27 -14.69 -22.58
CA ALA A 304 12.24 -13.99 -21.31
C ALA A 304 11.02 -13.08 -21.21
N GLU A 305 10.61 -12.83 -19.96
CA GLU A 305 9.51 -11.95 -19.61
C GLU A 305 9.95 -11.03 -18.47
N ALA A 306 9.79 -9.71 -18.65
CA ALA A 306 10.09 -8.73 -17.63
C ALA A 306 8.81 -8.41 -16.84
N GLU A 307 8.89 -8.54 -15.52
CA GLU A 307 7.81 -8.22 -14.59
C GLU A 307 8.21 -7.04 -13.70
N MET A 308 7.24 -6.18 -13.39
CA MET A 308 7.40 -5.10 -12.42
C MET A 308 7.25 -5.61 -10.98
N LYS A 309 8.14 -6.52 -10.56
CA LYS A 309 8.21 -7.03 -9.18
C LYS A 309 9.55 -6.68 -8.54
N CYS A 310 9.58 -6.59 -7.22
CA CYS A 310 10.81 -6.25 -6.50
C CYS A 310 11.42 -7.46 -5.82
N TYR A 311 12.73 -7.42 -5.59
CA TYR A 311 13.42 -8.45 -4.83
C TYR A 311 13.02 -8.37 -3.35
N PRO A 312 12.60 -9.46 -2.69
CA PRO A 312 12.08 -9.40 -1.32
C PRO A 312 13.02 -8.78 -0.27
N ARG A 313 14.34 -8.85 -0.47
CA ARG A 313 15.32 -8.24 0.44
C ARG A 313 15.69 -6.81 0.09
N ASP A 314 15.23 -6.31 -1.06
CA ASP A 314 15.54 -4.97 -1.55
C ASP A 314 14.41 -4.50 -2.48
N TRP A 315 13.34 -4.03 -1.85
CA TRP A 315 12.12 -3.62 -2.55
C TRP A 315 12.28 -2.30 -3.34
N MET A 316 13.38 -1.56 -3.09
CA MET A 316 13.69 -0.29 -3.74
C MET A 316 14.28 -0.46 -5.16
N VAL A 317 14.66 -1.68 -5.54
CA VAL A 317 15.14 -2.00 -6.88
C VAL A 317 14.03 -2.77 -7.61
N PRO A 318 13.21 -2.09 -8.43
CA PRO A 318 12.12 -2.74 -9.16
C PRO A 318 12.66 -3.56 -10.33
N GLY A 319 11.91 -4.61 -10.67
CA GLY A 319 12.11 -5.41 -11.85
C GLY A 319 12.58 -6.85 -11.55
N ARG A 320 11.96 -7.78 -12.25
CA ARG A 320 12.25 -9.22 -12.21
C ARG A 320 12.17 -9.76 -13.62
N VAL A 321 13.10 -10.61 -14.02
CA VAL A 321 13.06 -11.27 -15.33
C VAL A 321 12.85 -12.77 -15.13
N ARG A 322 11.83 -13.34 -15.76
CA ARG A 322 11.64 -14.79 -15.90
C ARG A 322 12.28 -15.25 -17.21
N VAL A 323 12.99 -16.37 -17.17
CA VAL A 323 13.74 -16.91 -18.31
C VAL A 323 13.41 -18.38 -18.50
N LYS A 324 13.02 -18.78 -19.72
CA LYS A 324 12.87 -20.18 -20.09
C LYS A 324 14.25 -20.75 -20.40
N LEU A 325 14.85 -21.43 -19.42
CA LEU A 325 16.17 -22.04 -19.56
C LEU A 325 16.11 -23.46 -20.13
N ARG A 326 15.00 -24.16 -19.90
CA ARG A 326 14.76 -25.55 -20.33
C ARG A 326 13.45 -25.65 -21.08
N ASN A 327 13.41 -26.55 -22.06
CA ASN A 327 12.18 -26.98 -22.71
C ASN A 327 11.35 -27.85 -21.78
N ASP A 328 10.11 -28.12 -22.17
CA ASP A 328 9.18 -28.95 -21.40
C ASP A 328 9.69 -30.40 -21.28
N ASP A 329 10.54 -30.83 -22.21
CA ASP A 329 11.29 -32.12 -22.19
C ASP A 329 12.56 -32.10 -21.30
N GLY A 330 12.85 -30.98 -20.63
CA GLY A 330 13.99 -30.82 -19.73
C GLY A 330 15.34 -30.56 -20.40
N SER A 331 15.41 -30.59 -21.73
CA SER A 331 16.60 -30.20 -22.52
C SER A 331 16.88 -28.69 -22.39
N PRO A 332 18.16 -28.25 -22.38
CA PRO A 332 18.49 -26.83 -22.31
C PRO A 332 18.12 -26.14 -23.64
N VAL A 333 17.49 -24.95 -23.55
CA VAL A 333 17.11 -24.15 -24.73
C VAL A 333 18.34 -23.70 -25.51
N ASN A 334 19.42 -23.35 -24.79
CA ASN A 334 20.72 -23.03 -25.37
C ASN A 334 21.78 -24.00 -24.81
N PRO A 335 22.49 -24.78 -25.65
CA PRO A 335 23.48 -25.77 -25.20
C PRO A 335 24.68 -25.17 -24.45
N GLU A 336 24.93 -23.87 -24.60
CA GLU A 336 25.98 -23.11 -23.90
C GLU A 336 25.56 -22.66 -22.49
N ILE A 337 24.27 -22.72 -22.15
CA ILE A 337 23.77 -22.27 -20.83
C ILE A 337 22.97 -23.41 -20.20
N ARG A 338 23.66 -24.22 -19.40
CA ARG A 338 23.08 -25.43 -18.80
C ARG A 338 22.59 -25.19 -17.38
N SER A 339 23.12 -24.16 -16.73
CA SER A 339 22.86 -23.87 -15.33
C SER A 339 22.43 -22.43 -15.08
N ARG A 340 21.64 -22.24 -14.01
CA ARG A 340 21.24 -20.90 -13.54
C ARG A 340 22.45 -20.02 -13.21
N ARG A 341 23.55 -20.59 -12.72
CA ARG A 341 24.76 -19.83 -12.36
C ARG A 341 25.49 -19.33 -13.61
N GLU A 342 25.59 -20.17 -14.63
CA GLU A 342 26.19 -19.84 -15.93
C GLU A 342 25.40 -18.73 -16.65
N LEU A 343 24.06 -18.81 -16.61
CA LEU A 343 23.18 -17.75 -17.08
C LEU A 343 23.51 -16.40 -16.42
N LEU A 344 23.64 -16.36 -15.09
CA LEU A 344 23.94 -15.13 -14.35
C LEU A 344 25.31 -14.54 -14.73
N ILE A 345 26.32 -15.40 -14.92
CA ILE A 345 27.67 -14.94 -15.32
C ILE A 345 27.62 -14.36 -16.73
N LYS A 346 26.96 -15.04 -17.69
CA LYS A 346 26.82 -14.55 -19.06
C LYS A 346 26.06 -13.24 -19.15
N ILE A 347 24.99 -13.07 -18.36
CA ILE A 347 24.28 -11.78 -18.28
C ILE A 347 25.22 -10.70 -17.74
N ALA A 348 25.99 -10.99 -16.69
CA ALA A 348 26.90 -10.00 -16.10
C ALA A 348 28.05 -9.60 -17.04
N GLU A 349 28.49 -10.48 -17.95
CA GLU A 349 29.44 -10.16 -19.03
C GLU A 349 28.84 -9.21 -20.07
N LEU A 350 27.54 -9.36 -20.39
CA LEU A 350 26.84 -8.60 -21.43
C LEU A 350 26.33 -7.23 -20.95
N VAL A 351 25.87 -7.13 -19.70
CA VAL A 351 25.27 -5.90 -19.15
C VAL A 351 26.18 -4.66 -19.28
N PRO A 352 27.50 -4.71 -19.00
CA PRO A 352 28.40 -3.57 -19.20
C PRO A 352 28.51 -3.10 -20.65
N ARG A 353 28.28 -3.99 -21.62
CA ARG A 353 28.35 -3.72 -23.07
C ARG A 353 27.00 -3.25 -23.66
N HIS A 354 25.97 -3.12 -22.82
CA HIS A 354 24.63 -2.76 -23.28
C HIS A 354 24.60 -1.32 -23.83
N PRO A 355 23.99 -1.07 -25.01
CA PRO A 355 23.98 0.26 -25.66
C PRO A 355 23.38 1.36 -24.78
N GLY A 356 22.43 1.02 -23.89
CA GLY A 356 21.83 1.95 -22.93
C GLY A 356 22.79 2.51 -21.86
N ARG A 357 24.01 1.97 -21.72
CA ARG A 357 25.02 2.45 -20.77
C ARG A 357 26.00 3.47 -21.35
N ALA A 358 26.21 3.48 -22.67
CA ALA A 358 27.11 4.42 -23.33
C ALA A 358 26.70 5.91 -23.14
N ASN A 359 25.41 6.16 -22.83
CA ASN A 359 24.85 7.50 -22.67
C ASN A 359 24.56 7.91 -21.21
N ARG A 360 24.98 7.11 -20.20
CA ARG A 360 24.62 7.37 -18.81
C ARG A 360 25.75 8.10 -18.06
N LYS A 361 25.50 9.35 -17.66
CA LYS A 361 26.34 10.05 -16.66
C LYS A 361 26.31 9.26 -15.34
N PRO A 362 27.43 8.99 -14.67
CA PRO A 362 27.44 8.28 -13.39
C PRO A 362 26.78 9.14 -12.31
N GLY A 363 25.77 8.62 -11.59
CA GLY A 363 25.28 9.23 -10.34
C GLY A 363 23.79 9.54 -10.19
N ALA A 364 22.90 9.21 -11.13
CA ALA A 364 21.47 9.48 -10.94
C ALA A 364 20.83 8.47 -9.95
N PRO A 365 20.29 8.91 -8.79
CA PRO A 365 19.59 8.05 -7.84
C PRO A 365 18.25 7.55 -8.39
N ALA A 366 17.80 6.41 -7.85
CA ALA A 366 16.55 5.73 -8.20
C ALA A 366 15.32 6.63 -7.91
N GLY A 367 14.35 6.59 -8.83
CA GLY A 367 13.24 7.55 -8.92
C GLY A 367 12.06 7.36 -7.94
N PRO A 368 10.86 7.83 -8.33
CA PRO A 368 10.14 8.89 -7.63
C PRO A 368 9.00 8.40 -6.72
N GLN A 369 9.15 7.27 -6.04
CA GLN A 369 8.05 6.69 -5.24
C GLN A 369 8.13 6.98 -3.74
N ALA A 370 9.33 7.20 -3.19
CA ALA A 370 9.48 7.77 -1.84
C ALA A 370 9.14 9.28 -1.81
N ALA A 371 9.24 9.94 -2.97
CA ALA A 371 8.93 11.35 -3.12
C ALA A 371 7.42 11.62 -3.08
N ALA A 372 6.55 10.72 -3.54
CA ALA A 372 5.11 11.00 -3.63
C ALA A 372 4.40 11.01 -2.26
N ALA A 373 4.73 10.07 -1.37
CA ALA A 373 4.17 10.04 -0.01
C ALA A 373 4.77 11.14 0.88
N ALA A 374 6.06 11.44 0.70
CA ALA A 374 6.70 12.59 1.33
C ALA A 374 6.19 13.92 0.75
N ALA A 375 5.83 13.99 -0.54
CA ALA A 375 5.31 15.18 -1.19
C ALA A 375 3.86 15.50 -0.79
N ALA A 376 3.02 14.50 -0.50
CA ALA A 376 1.67 14.75 0.02
C ALA A 376 1.70 15.29 1.46
N ALA A 377 2.55 14.71 2.33
CA ALA A 377 2.76 15.21 3.70
C ALA A 377 3.49 16.56 3.72
N ALA A 378 4.47 16.74 2.81
CA ALA A 378 5.15 18.01 2.62
C ALA A 378 4.21 19.05 1.99
N ALA A 379 3.28 18.70 1.10
CA ALA A 379 2.31 19.65 0.55
C ALA A 379 1.35 20.18 1.61
N ALA A 380 0.90 19.32 2.54
CA ALA A 380 0.09 19.75 3.68
C ALA A 380 0.90 20.62 4.67
N ALA A 381 2.14 20.23 4.97
CA ALA A 381 3.03 21.03 5.81
C ALA A 381 3.47 22.36 5.14
N VAL A 382 3.67 22.36 3.82
CA VAL A 382 4.01 23.53 3.00
C VAL A 382 2.80 24.44 2.84
N ALA A 383 1.57 23.92 2.72
CA ALA A 383 0.36 24.73 2.75
C ALA A 383 0.23 25.46 4.10
N VAL A 384 0.44 24.76 5.23
CA VAL A 384 0.45 25.37 6.57
C VAL A 384 1.60 26.37 6.73
N THR A 385 2.79 26.06 6.20
CA THR A 385 3.98 26.92 6.31
C THR A 385 3.91 28.16 5.41
N ILE A 386 3.37 28.05 4.19
CA ILE A 386 3.13 29.16 3.25
C ILE A 386 2.04 30.08 3.80
N LEU A 387 0.96 29.53 4.35
CA LEU A 387 -0.09 30.31 5.00
C LEU A 387 0.40 31.08 6.24
N LEU A 388 1.41 30.55 6.95
CA LEU A 388 2.01 31.20 8.13
C LEU A 388 3.15 32.18 7.78
N HIS A 389 3.94 31.93 6.72
CA HIS A 389 5.03 32.83 6.30
C HIS A 389 4.54 34.03 5.48
N SER A 390 3.36 33.93 4.86
CA SER A 390 2.69 35.07 4.20
C SER A 390 2.18 36.15 5.18
N ALA A 391 2.23 35.90 6.49
CA ALA A 391 1.76 36.81 7.53
C ALA A 391 2.89 37.65 8.19
N ALA A 392 4.15 37.45 7.77
CA ALA A 392 5.32 38.13 8.32
C ALA A 392 5.97 39.14 7.33
N ALA A 393 5.31 39.44 6.22
CA ALA A 393 5.78 40.38 5.19
C ALA A 393 4.81 41.57 5.03
#